data_AF-A0A2E0GHT4-F1
#
_entry.id   AF-A0A2E0GHT4-F1
#
_cell.length_a   1.000
_cell.length_b   1.000
_cell.length_c   1.000
_cell.angle_alpha   90.00
_cell.angle_beta   90.00
_cell.angle_gamma   90.00
#
_symmetry.space_group_name_H-M   'P 1'
#
loop_
_entity.id
_entity.type
_entity.pdbx_description
1 polymer ?
#
loop_
_entity_poly.entity_id
_entity_poly.type
_entity_poly.pdbx_seq_one_letter_code
_entity_poly.pdbx_strand_id
1 'polypeptide(L)' 'MTYDDDTQEENKQDYLCIDLENLSLEELREYILFLEREIKRTNFEISSKTIALGEANSVFKTKN' A
#
# COMPACT_ATOMS: atom_id res chain seq x y z
N MET A 1 13.40 -1.08 -21.89
CA MET A 1 13.67 -1.45 -20.48
C MET A 1 14.59 -0.39 -19.92
N THR A 2 13.99 0.57 -19.21
CA THR A 2 14.67 1.54 -18.36
C THR A 2 13.85 1.55 -17.08
N TYR A 3 14.52 1.26 -15.97
CA TYR A 3 13.96 1.22 -14.64
C TYR A 3 13.80 2.66 -14.19
N ASP A 4 12.58 3.17 -14.14
CA ASP A 4 12.28 4.38 -13.36
C ASP A 4 11.82 3.92 -11.98
N ASP A 5 12.86 3.61 -11.20
CA ASP A 5 12.84 3.40 -9.76
C ASP A 5 12.71 4.75 -9.04
N ASP A 6 11.58 5.42 -9.25
CA ASP A 6 11.16 6.52 -8.38
C ASP A 6 10.10 5.99 -7.42
N THR A 7 10.55 5.05 -6.59
CA THR A 7 9.86 4.68 -5.36
C THR A 7 9.96 5.89 -4.42
N GLN A 8 9.09 6.89 -4.61
CA GLN A 8 8.85 7.92 -3.59
C GLN A 8 8.33 7.22 -2.34
N GLU A 9 9.27 6.84 -1.47
CA GLU A 9 9.08 6.49 -0.07
C GLU A 9 8.75 7.77 0.74
N GLU A 10 7.81 8.58 0.27
CA GLU A 10 7.35 9.75 0.99
C GLU A 10 6.34 9.32 2.06
N ASN A 11 6.84 9.17 3.28
CA ASN A 11 6.12 9.31 4.55
C ASN A 11 4.91 8.38 4.78
N LYS A 12 5.04 7.07 4.60
CA LYS A 12 3.95 6.11 4.93
C LYS A 12 3.49 6.13 6.41
N GLN A 13 4.24 6.73 7.33
CA GLN A 13 3.94 6.67 8.78
C GLN A 13 3.13 7.85 9.34
N ASP A 14 3.09 9.01 8.67
CA ASP A 14 2.47 10.22 9.27
C ASP A 14 0.96 10.32 9.08
N TYR A 15 0.38 9.56 8.14
CA TYR A 15 -1.06 9.66 7.84
C TYR A 15 -1.97 9.05 8.91
N LEU A 16 -1.45 8.20 9.80
CA LEU A 16 -2.26 7.54 10.83
C LEU A 16 -2.47 8.38 12.10
N CYS A 17 -1.78 9.52 12.21
CA CYS A 17 -1.85 10.43 13.36
C CYS A 17 -2.47 11.79 13.00
N ILE A 18 -3.47 11.80 12.11
CA ILE A 18 -4.21 13.02 11.80
C ILE A 18 -5.33 13.23 12.82
N ASP A 19 -5.36 14.40 13.44
CA ASP A 19 -6.45 14.82 14.31
C ASP A 19 -7.67 15.24 13.47
N LEU A 20 -8.62 14.32 13.35
CA LEU A 20 -9.80 14.47 12.50
C LEU A 20 -10.76 15.57 12.98
N GLU A 21 -10.75 15.90 14.28
CA GLU A 21 -11.67 16.89 14.85
C GLU A 21 -11.32 18.32 14.41
N ASN A 22 -10.07 18.54 14.01
CA ASN A 22 -9.56 19.84 13.58
C ASN A 22 -9.59 20.05 12.06
N LEU A 23 -10.02 19.04 11.28
CA LEU A 23 -10.15 19.15 9.83
C LEU A 23 -11.46 19.84 9.43
N SER A 24 -11.39 20.68 8.41
CA SER A 24 -12.58 21.16 7.71
C SER A 24 -13.29 20.04 6.95
N LEU A 25 -14.53 20.29 6.52
CA LEU A 25 -15.31 19.32 5.74
C LEU A 25 -14.62 18.95 4.42
N GLU A 26 -13.91 19.89 3.78
CA GLU A 26 -13.22 19.61 2.53
C GLU A 26 -11.97 18.77 2.77
N GLU A 27 -11.18 19.09 3.80
CA GLU A 27 -10.01 18.29 4.19
C GLU A 27 -10.41 16.86 4.60
N LEU A 28 -11.55 16.69 5.28
CA LEU A 28 -12.10 15.37 5.59
C LEU A 28 -12.45 14.57 4.33
N ARG A 29 -13.02 15.23 3.30
CA ARG A 29 -13.33 14.57 2.02
C ARG A 29 -12.08 14.14 1.29
N GLU A 30 -11.08 15.02 1.21
CA GLU A 30 -9.80 14.70 0.59
C GLU A 30 -9.11 13.55 1.32
N TYR A 31 -9.15 13.56 2.66
CA TYR A 31 -8.57 12.50 3.47
C TYR A 31 -9.30 11.15 3.30
N ILE A 32 -10.63 11.15 3.19
CA ILE A 32 -11.39 9.92 2.86
C ILE A 32 -10.95 9.38 1.50
N LEU A 33 -10.87 10.22 0.47
CA LEU A 33 -10.43 9.80 -0.87
C LEU A 33 -9.00 9.26 -0.87
N PHE A 34 -8.12 9.87 -0.09
CA PHE A 34 -6.77 9.39 0.13
C PHE A 34 -6.77 7.98 0.76
N LEU A 35 -7.49 7.78 1.86
CA LEU A 35 -7.59 6.47 2.53
C LEU A 35 -8.14 5.39 1.61
N GLU A 36 -9.16 5.70 0.80
CA GLU A 36 -9.70 4.76 -0.18
C GLU A 36 -8.66 4.32 -1.22
N ARG A 37 -7.80 5.24 -1.67
CA ARG A 37 -6.71 4.92 -2.61
C ARG A 37 -5.64 4.06 -1.93
N GLU A 38 -5.25 4.40 -0.71
CA GLU A 38 -4.24 3.64 0.03
C GLU A 38 -4.72 2.21 0.37
N ILE A 39 -6.00 2.03 0.73
CA ILE A 39 -6.60 0.71 0.92
C ILE A 39 -6.51 -0.12 -0.37
N LYS A 40 -6.88 0.48 -1.52
CA LYS A 40 -6.81 -0.20 -2.82
C LYS A 40 -5.38 -0.59 -3.17
N ARG A 41 -4.42 0.32 -2.99
CA ARG A 41 -2.99 0.06 -3.21
C ARG A 41 -2.48 -1.08 -2.31
N THR A 42 -2.79 -1.01 -1.02
CA THR A 42 -2.36 -2.01 -0.04
C THR A 42 -2.92 -3.40 -0.38
N ASN A 43 -4.19 -3.49 -0.78
CA ASN A 43 -4.80 -4.75 -1.21
C ASN A 43 -4.11 -5.34 -2.46
N PHE A 44 -3.69 -4.48 -3.39
CA PHE A 44 -2.92 -4.91 -4.54
C PHE A 44 -1.54 -5.47 -4.11
N GLU A 45 -0.82 -4.74 -3.26
CA GLU A 45 0.48 -5.19 -2.73
C GLU A 45 0.38 -6.51 -1.96
N ILE A 46 -0.65 -6.69 -1.12
CA ILE A 46 -0.93 -7.94 -0.41
C ILE A 46 -1.17 -9.08 -1.40
N SER A 47 -1.97 -8.84 -2.44
CA SER A 47 -2.29 -9.84 -3.45
C SER A 47 -1.04 -10.30 -4.20
N SER A 48 -0.20 -9.36 -4.64
CA SER A 48 1.08 -9.66 -5.31
C SER A 48 2.03 -10.46 -4.40
N LYS A 49 2.18 -10.05 -3.14
CA LYS A 49 3.04 -10.77 -2.17
C LYS A 49 2.51 -12.17 -1.86
N THR A 50 1.19 -12.34 -1.83
CA THR A 50 0.55 -13.65 -1.62
C THR A 50 0.83 -14.60 -2.79
N ILE A 51 0.76 -14.13 -4.03
CA ILE A 51 1.11 -14.93 -5.22
C ILE A 51 2.58 -15.34 -5.17
N ALA A 52 3.49 -14.39 -4.94
CA ALA A 52 4.92 -14.67 -4.85
C ALA A 52 5.26 -15.67 -3.73
N LEU A 53 4.59 -15.57 -2.58
CA LEU A 53 4.71 -16.55 -1.49
C LEU A 53 4.24 -17.95 -1.92
N GLY A 54 3.13 -18.04 -2.65
CA GLY A 54 2.62 -19.30 -3.20
C GLY A 54 3.61 -19.95 -4.17
N GLU A 55 4.17 -19.17 -5.09
CA GLU A 55 5.19 -19.61 -6.03
C GLU A 55 6.46 -20.09 -5.32
N ALA A 56 6.98 -19.30 -4.37
CA ALA A 56 8.15 -19.67 -3.58
C ALA A 56 7.94 -20.99 -2.81
N ASN A 57 6.78 -21.18 -2.19
CA ASN A 57 6.43 -22.41 -1.49
C ASN A 57 6.33 -23.61 -2.44
N SER A 58 5.80 -23.43 -3.64
CA SER A 58 5.74 -24.48 -4.66
C SER A 58 7.14 -24.95 -5.08
N VAL A 59 8.05 -23.99 -5.33
CA VAL A 59 9.46 -24.28 -5.64
C VAL A 59 10.16 -24.96 -4.46
N PHE A 60 9.90 -24.51 -3.23
CA PHE A 60 10.49 -25.13 -2.03
C PHE A 60 10.07 -26.60 -1.87
N LYS A 61 8.80 -26.93 -2.11
CA LYS A 61 8.26 -28.29 -2.01
C LYS A 61 8.74 -29.24 -3.11
N THR A 62 9.21 -28.71 -4.24
CA THR A 62 9.74 -29.55 -5.33
C THR A 62 11.24 -29.80 -5.19
N LYS A 63 11.94 -28.94 -4.43
CA LYS A 63 13.38 -29.05 -4.18
C LYS A 63 13.74 -29.87 -2.94
N ASN A 64 12.80 -30.03 -2.01
CA ASN A 64 12.90 -30.91 -0.84
C ASN A 64 12.03 -32.15 -1.04
#